data_AF-A0A847FHR6-F1
#
_entry.id   AF-A0A847FHR6-F1
#
_cell.length_a   1.000
_cell.length_b   1.000
_cell.length_c   1.000
_cell.angle_alpha   90.00
_cell.angle_beta   90.00
_cell.angle_gamma   90.00
#
_symmetry.space_group_name_H-M   'P 1'
#
loop_
_entity.id
_entity.type
_entity.pdbx_description
1 polymer ?
#
loop_
_entity_poly.entity_id
_entity_poly.type
_entity_poly.pdbx_seq_one_letter_code
_entity_poly.pdbx_strand_id
1 'polypeptide(L)'
;MTGDTQRFWYPFTATTVIARRLAPLLLVTLGAGLIIWAGREFYFWRRPWAVLPELFLGLLTWVSALYFWTLLPEVHAGEGGLAVRRLGPIWQRWTWDQVAGLHKAASIDLLGWSESFYTVSVWRPLAGRRGRTRRAWHRRPVRAFRFSGHIRNCERLVTLIGERLQEV
;
A
#
# COMPACT_ATOMS: atom_id res chain seq x y z
N MET A 1 -7.37 9.39 24.76
CA MET A 1 -8.45 9.62 23.79
C MET A 1 -8.18 8.76 22.57
N THR A 2 -8.82 7.59 22.51
CA THR A 2 -8.74 6.63 21.40
C THR A 2 -9.64 7.12 20.28
N GLY A 3 -9.14 8.05 19.47
CA GLY A 3 -9.81 8.46 18.23
C GLY A 3 -9.78 7.30 17.23
N ASP A 4 -10.94 6.88 16.76
CA ASP A 4 -11.15 5.73 15.88
C ASP A 4 -10.36 5.88 14.58
N THR A 5 -9.13 5.36 14.57
CA THR A 5 -8.27 5.38 13.39
C THR A 5 -8.67 4.21 12.51
N GLN A 6 -9.46 4.48 11.47
CA GLN A 6 -9.92 3.44 10.56
C GLN A 6 -8.82 3.07 9.58
N ARG A 7 -8.54 1.77 9.50
CA ARG A 7 -7.52 1.21 8.62
C ARG A 7 -8.13 0.74 7.30
N PHE A 8 -7.59 1.23 6.20
CA PHE A 8 -8.02 0.90 4.84
C PHE A 8 -6.85 0.30 4.05
N TRP A 9 -7.08 -0.89 3.49
CA TRP A 9 -6.05 -1.65 2.77
C TRP A 9 -6.07 -1.30 1.29
N TYR A 10 -4.93 -0.88 0.76
CA TYR A 10 -4.81 -0.22 -0.55
C TYR A 10 -4.37 -1.17 -1.67
N PRO A 11 -5.12 -1.30 -2.78
CA PRO A 11 -4.59 -1.68 -4.07
C PRO A 11 -4.46 -0.43 -4.95
N PHE A 12 -3.34 -0.33 -5.68
CA PHE A 12 -3.09 0.77 -6.62
C PHE A 12 -3.48 0.40 -8.05
N THR A 13 -3.57 -0.90 -8.39
CA THR A 13 -3.80 -1.43 -9.75
C THR A 13 -3.78 -2.97 -9.75
N ALA A 14 -4.09 -3.66 -10.86
CA ALA A 14 -3.92 -5.13 -11.02
C ALA A 14 -2.56 -5.69 -10.53
N THR A 15 -1.48 -4.89 -10.57
CA THR A 15 -0.17 -5.21 -9.96
C THR A 15 -0.23 -5.43 -8.45
N THR A 16 -1.16 -4.80 -7.74
CA THR A 16 -1.39 -5.05 -6.32
C THR A 16 -2.17 -6.33 -6.04
N VAL A 17 -2.96 -6.87 -6.96
CA VAL A 17 -3.52 -8.23 -6.79
C VAL A 17 -2.41 -9.26 -6.95
N ILE A 18 -1.53 -9.07 -7.95
CA ILE A 18 -0.35 -9.91 -8.16
C ILE A 18 0.62 -9.81 -6.96
N ALA A 19 0.92 -8.59 -6.49
CA ALA A 19 1.81 -8.39 -5.34
C ALA A 19 1.21 -8.83 -4.00
N ARG A 20 -0.11 -8.76 -3.82
CA ARG A 20 -0.79 -9.11 -2.56
C ARG A 20 -1.10 -10.59 -2.44
N ARG A 21 -1.37 -11.28 -3.55
CA ARG A 21 -1.78 -12.69 -3.51
C ARG A 21 -0.80 -13.60 -4.23
N LEU A 22 -0.41 -13.30 -5.47
CA LEU A 22 0.40 -14.22 -6.27
C LEU A 22 1.86 -14.26 -5.81
N ALA A 23 2.52 -13.12 -5.65
CA ALA A 23 3.93 -13.06 -5.27
C ALA A 23 4.22 -13.75 -3.91
N PRO A 24 3.51 -13.43 -2.80
CA PRO A 24 3.75 -14.10 -1.53
C PRO A 24 3.33 -15.57 -1.57
N LEU A 25 2.28 -15.94 -2.28
CA LEU A 25 1.88 -17.34 -2.44
C LEU A 25 2.95 -18.15 -3.19
N LEU A 26 3.48 -17.60 -4.29
CA LEU A 26 4.58 -18.23 -5.04
C LEU A 26 5.84 -18.37 -4.21
N LEU A 27 6.21 -17.35 -3.42
CA LEU A 27 7.36 -17.42 -2.54
C LEU A 27 7.17 -18.45 -1.41
N VAL A 28 5.96 -18.57 -0.87
CA VAL A 28 5.62 -19.57 0.15
C VAL A 28 5.66 -20.99 -0.44
N THR A 29 5.09 -21.21 -1.63
CA THR A 29 5.10 -22.53 -2.27
C THR A 29 6.50 -22.94 -2.69
N LEU A 30 7.31 -22.02 -3.19
CA LEU A 30 8.70 -22.27 -3.56
C LEU A 30 9.56 -22.57 -2.33
N GLY A 31 9.38 -21.82 -1.23
CA GLY A 31 10.05 -22.11 0.05
C GLY A 31 9.64 -23.45 0.65
N ALA A 32 8.35 -23.81 0.60
CA ALA A 32 7.87 -25.12 1.04
C ALA A 32 8.46 -26.26 0.19
N GLY A 33 8.52 -26.08 -1.13
CA GLY A 33 9.12 -27.06 -2.05
C GLY A 33 10.60 -27.29 -1.77
N LEU A 34 11.37 -26.23 -1.51
CA LEU A 34 12.78 -26.32 -1.14
C LEU A 34 13.00 -27.06 0.17
N ILE A 35 12.18 -26.80 1.19
CA ILE A 35 12.26 -27.48 2.50
C ILE A 35 11.91 -28.98 2.37
N ILE A 36 10.87 -29.33 1.59
CA ILE A 36 10.48 -30.72 1.36
C ILE A 36 11.57 -31.47 0.59
N TRP A 37 12.16 -30.85 -0.44
CA TRP A 37 13.26 -31.43 -1.21
C TRP A 37 14.50 -31.66 -0.34
N ALA A 38 14.88 -30.65 0.44
CA ALA A 38 15.97 -30.72 1.41
C ALA A 38 15.77 -31.87 2.43
N GLY A 39 14.55 -32.01 2.98
CA GLY A 39 14.20 -33.11 3.88
C GLY A 39 14.30 -34.48 3.23
N ARG A 40 13.87 -34.61 1.97
CA ARG A 40 13.99 -35.84 1.18
C ARG A 40 15.46 -36.20 0.97
N GLU A 41 16.28 -35.25 0.56
CA GLU A 41 17.70 -35.47 0.25
C GLU A 41 18.49 -35.85 1.51
N PHE A 42 18.15 -35.25 2.66
CA PHE A 42 18.69 -35.63 3.96
C PHE A 42 18.35 -37.08 4.34
N TYR A 43 17.08 -37.46 4.18
CA TYR A 43 16.57 -38.78 4.58
C TYR A 43 17.12 -39.92 3.71
N PHE A 44 17.14 -39.73 2.38
CA PHE A 44 17.55 -40.77 1.44
C PHE A 44 19.07 -40.86 1.25
N TRP A 45 19.78 -39.72 1.25
CA TRP A 45 21.21 -39.71 0.89
C TRP A 45 22.14 -39.48 2.08
N ARG A 46 21.62 -39.17 3.28
CA ARG A 46 22.40 -38.88 4.51
C ARG A 46 23.56 -37.89 4.26
N ARG A 47 23.39 -36.95 3.33
CA ARG A 47 24.36 -35.90 3.02
C ARG A 47 23.93 -34.59 3.68
N PRO A 48 24.23 -34.36 4.97
CA PRO A 48 23.80 -33.17 5.70
C PRO A 48 24.29 -31.86 5.05
N TRP A 49 25.47 -31.89 4.43
CA TRP A 49 26.11 -30.73 3.81
C TRP A 49 25.42 -30.23 2.54
N ALA A 50 24.77 -31.13 1.79
CA ALA A 50 24.08 -30.77 0.55
C ALA A 50 22.73 -30.06 0.81
N VAL A 51 22.18 -30.24 2.02
CA VAL A 51 20.83 -29.83 2.42
C VAL A 51 20.83 -28.41 3.03
N LEU A 52 21.95 -28.00 3.62
CA LEU A 52 22.11 -26.70 4.27
C LEU A 52 21.82 -25.50 3.34
N PRO A 53 22.32 -25.46 2.08
CA PRO A 53 22.05 -24.34 1.18
C PRO A 53 20.56 -24.20 0.83
N GLU A 54 19.85 -25.30 0.66
CA GLU A 54 18.44 -25.29 0.25
C GLU A 54 17.50 -24.98 1.39
N LEU A 55 17.77 -25.48 2.60
CA LEU A 55 17.07 -25.03 3.79
C LEU A 55 17.24 -23.53 4.00
N PHE A 56 18.47 -23.02 3.79
CA PHE A 56 18.74 -21.60 3.89
C PHE A 56 17.98 -20.80 2.84
N LEU A 57 17.97 -21.25 1.57
CA LEU A 57 17.19 -20.63 0.50
C LEU A 57 15.68 -20.68 0.78
N GLY A 58 15.15 -21.79 1.30
CA GLY A 58 13.75 -21.93 1.71
C GLY A 58 13.36 -20.93 2.80
N LEU A 59 14.18 -20.81 3.84
CA LEU A 59 14.02 -19.79 4.88
C LEU A 59 14.07 -18.37 4.31
N LEU A 60 15.03 -18.09 3.43
CA LEU A 60 15.20 -16.77 2.83
C LEU A 60 14.01 -16.40 1.93
N THR A 61 13.42 -17.37 1.22
CA THR A 61 12.18 -17.18 0.46
C THR A 61 10.97 -16.89 1.35
N TRP A 62 10.85 -17.55 2.50
CA TRP A 62 9.78 -17.25 3.47
C TRP A 62 9.93 -15.88 4.11
N VAL A 63 11.16 -15.50 4.50
CA VAL A 63 11.45 -14.15 5.01
C VAL A 63 11.14 -13.10 3.94
N SER A 64 11.46 -13.38 2.67
CA SER A 64 11.11 -12.51 1.55
C SER A 64 9.60 -12.39 1.35
N ALA A 65 8.85 -13.50 1.49
CA ALA A 65 7.38 -13.48 1.43
C ALA A 65 6.77 -12.60 2.53
N LEU A 66 7.30 -12.73 3.76
CA LEU A 66 6.90 -11.91 4.90
C LEU A 66 7.25 -10.43 4.67
N TYR A 67 8.42 -10.16 4.10
CA TYR A 67 8.83 -8.81 3.74
C TYR A 67 7.90 -8.20 2.68
N PHE A 68 7.51 -8.95 1.64
CA PHE A 68 6.53 -8.51 0.65
C PHE A 68 5.19 -8.15 1.28
N TRP A 69 4.76 -8.84 2.34
CA TRP A 69 3.57 -8.48 3.11
C TRP A 69 3.72 -7.12 3.80
N THR A 70 4.89 -6.80 4.34
CA THR A 70 5.13 -5.49 5.00
C THR A 70 5.23 -4.33 4.00
N LEU A 71 5.58 -4.61 2.74
CA LEU A 71 5.61 -3.63 1.66
C LEU A 71 4.22 -3.26 1.13
N LEU A 72 3.16 -3.92 1.60
CA LEU A 72 1.81 -3.62 1.14
C LEU A 72 1.43 -2.19 1.52
N PRO A 73 0.90 -1.42 0.55
CA PRO A 73 0.45 -0.07 0.81
C PRO A 73 -0.79 -0.08 1.73
N GLU A 74 -0.82 0.89 2.63
CA GLU A 74 -1.88 1.04 3.64
C GLU A 74 -2.28 2.52 3.73
N VAL A 75 -3.58 2.77 3.92
CA VAL A 75 -4.14 4.10 4.17
C VAL A 75 -4.88 4.08 5.50
N HIS A 76 -4.53 4.99 6.39
CA HIS A 76 -5.26 5.23 7.62
C HIS A 76 -5.97 6.58 7.50
N ALA A 77 -7.25 6.60 7.83
CA ALA A 77 -8.00 7.83 8.02
C ALA A 77 -8.44 7.90 9.48
N GLY A 78 -8.12 9.00 10.14
CA GLY A 78 -8.52 9.26 11.52
C GLY A 78 -8.91 10.72 11.71
N GLU A 79 -9.24 11.10 12.94
CA GLU A 79 -9.67 12.46 13.28
C GLU A 79 -8.63 13.53 12.91
N GLY A 80 -7.34 13.22 13.04
CA GLY A 80 -6.25 14.16 12.74
C GLY A 80 -5.85 14.26 11.26
N GLY A 81 -6.36 13.38 10.38
CA GLY A 81 -6.02 13.41 8.95
C GLY A 81 -5.82 12.04 8.31
N LEU A 82 -5.07 12.04 7.21
CA LEU A 82 -4.77 10.88 6.38
C LEU A 82 -3.30 10.48 6.54
N ALA A 83 -3.04 9.20 6.78
CA ALA A 83 -1.70 8.63 6.73
C ALA A 83 -1.63 7.54 5.67
N VAL A 84 -0.61 7.58 4.81
CA VAL A 84 -0.42 6.63 3.71
C VAL A 84 0.98 6.05 3.74
N ARG A 85 1.04 4.73 3.62
CA ARG A 85 2.26 3.96 3.36
C ARG A 85 2.18 3.46 1.92
N ARG A 86 3.10 3.88 1.05
CA ARG A 86 3.08 3.50 -0.38
C ARG A 86 3.99 2.32 -0.70
N LEU A 87 5.23 2.37 -0.24
CA LEU A 87 6.29 1.38 -0.45
C LEU A 87 7.29 1.53 0.70
N GLY A 88 7.55 0.45 1.45
CA GLY A 88 8.46 0.48 2.58
C GLY A 88 7.83 0.97 3.90
N PRO A 89 8.65 1.17 4.96
CA PRO A 89 8.18 1.46 6.32
C PRO A 89 7.80 2.93 6.54
N ILE A 90 7.94 3.79 5.54
CA ILE A 90 7.76 5.24 5.68
C ILE A 90 6.29 5.60 5.52
N TRP A 91 5.74 6.22 6.58
CA TRP A 91 4.40 6.79 6.59
C TRP A 91 4.45 8.26 6.18
N GLN A 92 3.70 8.62 5.14
CA GLN A 92 3.39 10.02 4.83
C GLN A 92 2.10 10.40 5.54
N ARG A 93 2.10 11.51 6.27
CA ARG A 93 0.93 12.00 7.03
C ARG A 93 0.53 13.38 6.51
N TRP A 94 -0.77 13.58 6.35
CA TRP A 94 -1.38 14.84 5.95
C TRP A 94 -2.54 15.13 6.89
N THR A 95 -2.62 16.37 7.38
CA THR A 95 -3.78 16.84 8.16
C THR A 95 -4.95 17.17 7.23
N TRP A 96 -6.18 17.19 7.75
CA TRP A 96 -7.36 17.53 6.95
C TRP A 96 -7.27 18.91 6.30
N ASP A 97 -6.72 19.92 6.99
CA ASP A 97 -6.45 21.27 6.44
C ASP A 97 -5.51 21.28 5.22
N GLN A 98 -4.71 20.22 5.06
CA GLN A 98 -3.82 20.05 3.91
C GLN A 98 -4.49 19.31 2.77
N VAL A 99 -5.62 18.63 2.98
CA VAL A 99 -6.33 17.92 1.92
C VAL A 99 -7.10 18.92 1.08
N ALA A 100 -6.77 19.00 -0.20
CA ALA A 100 -7.36 19.95 -1.14
C ALA A 100 -8.59 19.41 -1.87
N GLY A 101 -8.72 18.09 -1.96
CA GLY A 101 -9.85 17.49 -2.65
C GLY A 101 -9.66 16.03 -3.01
N LEU A 102 -10.77 15.37 -3.29
CA LEU A 102 -10.86 14.00 -3.77
C LEU A 102 -11.48 14.00 -5.17
N HIS A 103 -10.77 13.44 -6.14
CA HIS A 103 -11.23 13.39 -7.53
C HIS A 103 -11.25 11.96 -8.04
N LYS A 104 -12.38 11.51 -8.62
CA LYS A 104 -12.42 10.26 -9.38
C LYS A 104 -11.68 10.48 -10.70
N ALA A 105 -10.48 9.93 -10.81
CA ALA A 105 -9.58 10.15 -11.95
C ALA A 105 -9.89 9.27 -13.16
N ALA A 106 -10.36 8.05 -12.93
CA ALA A 106 -10.74 7.14 -13.99
C ALA A 106 -11.77 6.13 -13.47
N SER A 107 -12.58 5.59 -14.37
CA SER A 107 -13.39 4.41 -14.13
C SER A 107 -13.16 3.50 -15.32
N ILE A 108 -12.63 2.31 -15.09
CA ILE A 108 -12.38 1.32 -16.14
C ILE A 108 -13.36 0.18 -15.90
N ASP A 109 -14.15 -0.15 -16.90
CA ASP A 109 -14.98 -1.36 -16.90
C ASP A 109 -14.27 -2.42 -17.74
N LEU A 110 -13.78 -3.48 -17.07
CA LEU A 110 -13.11 -4.61 -17.69
C LEU A 110 -14.03 -5.82 -17.59
N LEU A 111 -14.77 -6.11 -18.66
CA LEU A 111 -15.56 -7.34 -18.81
C LEU A 111 -16.53 -7.60 -17.62
N GLY A 112 -17.23 -6.55 -17.16
CA GLY A 112 -18.16 -6.62 -16.02
C GLY A 112 -17.51 -6.36 -14.66
N TRP A 113 -16.21 -6.03 -14.64
CA TRP A 113 -15.46 -5.61 -13.46
C TRP A 113 -15.20 -4.11 -13.51
N SER A 114 -15.93 -3.34 -12.69
CA SER A 114 -15.79 -1.88 -12.65
C SER A 114 -14.73 -1.44 -11.62
N GLU A 115 -13.59 -0.94 -12.10
CA GLU A 115 -12.52 -0.39 -11.28
C GLU A 115 -12.53 1.14 -11.33
N SER A 116 -12.85 1.76 -10.20
CA SER A 116 -12.77 3.22 -10.04
C SER A 116 -11.42 3.64 -9.47
N PHE A 117 -10.80 4.69 -9.98
CA PHE A 117 -9.54 5.23 -9.46
C PHE A 117 -9.79 6.61 -8.88
N TYR A 118 -9.43 6.80 -7.62
CA TYR A 118 -9.54 8.08 -6.92
C TYR A 118 -8.16 8.72 -6.78
N THR A 119 -8.09 10.04 -6.83
CA THR A 119 -6.89 10.84 -6.57
C THR A 119 -7.16 11.80 -5.42
N VAL A 120 -6.32 11.74 -4.39
CA VAL A 120 -6.32 12.72 -3.31
C VAL A 120 -5.28 13.79 -3.63
N SER A 121 -5.73 15.04 -3.66
CA SER A 121 -4.88 16.22 -3.77
C SER A 121 -4.67 16.85 -2.40
N VAL A 122 -3.47 17.37 -2.18
CA VAL A 122 -3.11 18.17 -1.00
C VAL A 122 -2.67 19.57 -1.42
N TRP A 123 -2.95 20.55 -0.57
CA TRP A 123 -2.48 21.91 -0.72
C TRP A 123 -0.96 21.95 -0.51
N ARG A 124 -0.24 22.40 -1.53
CA ARG A 124 1.20 22.66 -1.42
C ARG A 124 1.46 24.15 -1.57
N PRO A 125 2.26 24.78 -0.68
CA PRO A 125 2.65 26.16 -0.87
C PRO A 125 3.46 26.30 -2.17
N LEU A 126 3.17 27.33 -2.95
CA LEU A 126 3.96 27.69 -4.11
C LEU A 126 5.28 28.31 -3.62
N ALA A 127 6.37 27.53 -3.70
CA ALA A 127 7.71 28.06 -3.48
C ALA A 127 8.05 29.04 -4.61
N GLY A 128 8.36 30.30 -4.26
CA GLY A 128 8.93 31.24 -5.21
C GLY A 128 10.37 30.84 -5.60
N ARG A 129 10.89 31.45 -6.66
CA ARG A 129 12.23 31.22 -7.26
C ARG A 129 13.43 31.41 -6.30
N ARG A 130 13.21 31.75 -5.02
CA ARG A 130 14.23 32.02 -3.98
C ARG A 130 13.84 31.51 -2.58
N GLY A 131 12.99 30.49 -2.46
CA GLY A 131 12.65 29.90 -1.17
C GLY A 131 11.73 30.75 -0.26
N ARG A 132 11.36 31.97 -0.67
CA ARG A 132 10.27 32.71 -0.03
C ARG A 132 8.93 32.11 -0.45
N THR A 133 8.20 31.56 0.52
CA THR A 133 6.79 31.19 0.39
C THR A 133 6.00 32.43 -0.01
N ARG A 134 5.29 32.40 -1.15
CA ARG A 134 4.26 33.40 -1.43
C ARG A 134 3.15 33.25 -0.37
N ARG A 135 2.46 34.36 -0.08
CA ARG A 135 1.42 34.53 0.97
C ARG A 135 0.52 33.29 1.12
N ALA A 136 -0.03 33.07 2.32
CA ALA A 136 -0.71 31.83 2.71
C ALA A 136 -1.81 31.31 1.75
N TRP A 137 -2.42 32.17 0.94
CA TRP A 137 -3.42 31.84 -0.09
C TRP A 137 -2.85 31.39 -1.45
N HIS A 138 -1.54 31.56 -1.71
CA HIS A 138 -0.87 31.02 -2.89
C HIS A 138 -0.51 29.54 -2.68
N ARG A 139 -1.54 28.69 -2.65
CA ARG A 139 -1.43 27.24 -2.61
C ARG A 139 -1.90 26.67 -3.94
N ARG A 140 -1.28 25.57 -4.37
CA ARG A 140 -1.79 24.78 -5.50
C ARG A 140 -2.18 23.39 -5.03
N PRO A 141 -3.27 22.80 -5.56
CA PRO A 141 -3.55 21.40 -5.32
C PRO A 141 -2.48 20.57 -6.04
N VAL A 142 -1.75 19.76 -5.29
CA VAL A 142 -0.79 18.79 -5.82
C VAL A 142 -1.30 17.40 -5.47
N ARG A 143 -1.18 16.47 -6.41
CA ARG A 143 -1.52 15.08 -6.16
C ARG A 143 -0.65 14.50 -5.03
N ALA A 144 -1.29 14.06 -3.94
CA ALA A 144 -0.63 13.32 -2.88
C ALA A 144 -0.56 11.84 -3.23
N PHE A 145 -1.74 11.20 -3.35
CA PHE A 145 -1.83 9.78 -3.67
C PHE A 145 -3.04 9.45 -4.54
N ARG A 146 -3.10 8.20 -5.03
CA ARG A 146 -4.22 7.66 -5.82
C ARG A 146 -4.67 6.38 -5.14
N PHE A 147 -5.92 5.96 -5.24
CA PHE A 147 -6.31 4.67 -4.70
C PHE A 147 -7.40 4.02 -5.56
N SER A 148 -7.44 2.69 -5.59
CA SER A 148 -8.47 1.95 -6.31
C SER A 148 -9.76 1.87 -5.48
N GLY A 149 -10.90 1.83 -6.17
CA GLY A 149 -12.24 1.61 -5.65
C GLY A 149 -12.43 0.22 -5.06
N HIS A 150 -11.57 -0.74 -5.43
CA HIS A 150 -11.56 -2.09 -4.89
C HIS A 150 -10.92 -2.23 -3.50
N ILE A 151 -10.61 -1.10 -2.84
CA ILE A 151 -10.22 -1.09 -1.42
C ILE A 151 -11.35 -1.69 -0.57
N ARG A 152 -10.98 -2.53 0.41
CA ARG A 152 -11.93 -2.96 1.44
C ARG A 152 -12.39 -1.73 2.22
N ASN A 153 -13.70 -1.48 2.25
CA ASN A 153 -14.34 -0.27 2.80
C ASN A 153 -14.00 1.02 2.02
N CYS A 154 -13.78 0.94 0.71
CA CYS A 154 -13.51 2.12 -0.13
C CYS A 154 -14.60 3.19 -0.03
N GLU A 155 -15.88 2.77 -0.08
CA GLU A 155 -17.01 3.69 0.02
C GLU A 155 -16.94 4.50 1.30
N ARG A 156 -16.65 3.85 2.44
CA ARG A 156 -16.49 4.52 3.73
C ARG A 156 -15.30 5.49 3.77
N LEU A 157 -14.20 5.17 3.10
CA LEU A 157 -13.06 6.09 2.99
C LEU A 157 -13.40 7.30 2.10
N VAL A 158 -14.11 7.08 0.99
CA VAL A 158 -14.57 8.14 0.09
C VAL A 158 -15.58 9.05 0.80
N THR A 159 -16.54 8.49 1.55
CA THR A 159 -17.52 9.27 2.31
C THR A 159 -16.84 10.07 3.42
N LEU A 160 -15.94 9.46 4.20
CA LEU A 160 -15.20 10.15 5.25
C LEU A 160 -14.38 11.33 4.70
N ILE A 161 -13.69 11.14 3.57
CA ILE A 161 -12.93 12.23 2.94
C ILE A 161 -13.89 13.29 2.38
N GLY A 162 -15.03 12.89 1.83
CA GLY A 162 -16.06 13.80 1.31
C GLY A 162 -16.70 14.67 2.40
N GLU A 163 -17.12 14.07 3.51
CA GLU A 163 -17.67 14.76 4.68
C GLU A 163 -16.67 15.79 5.23
N ARG A 164 -15.41 15.38 5.42
CA ARG A 164 -14.36 16.27 5.95
C ARG A 164 -13.96 17.39 4.98
N LEU A 165 -14.18 17.22 3.68
CA LEU A 165 -13.97 18.29 2.69
C LEU A 165 -15.14 19.29 2.64
N GLN A 166 -16.32 18.94 3.14
CA GLN A 166 -17.48 19.84 3.21
C GLN A 166 -17.49 20.67 4.50
N GLU A 167 -16.83 20.20 5.56
CA GLU A 167 -16.69 20.90 6.84
C GLU A 167 -15.61 22.02 6.85
N VAL A 168 -14.73 22.05 5.84
CA VAL A 168 -13.62 23.01 5.68
C VAL A 168 -13.94 24.06 4.64
#